data_AF-A0A7C4ZG28-F1
#
_entry.id   AF-A0A7C4ZG28-F1
#
_cell.length_a   1.000
_cell.length_b   1.000
_cell.length_c   1.000
_cell.angle_alpha   90.00
_cell.angle_beta   90.00
_cell.angle_gamma   90.00
#
_symmetry.space_group_name_H-M   'P 1'
#
loop_
_entity.id
_entity.type
_entity.pdbx_description
1 polymer ?
#
loop_
_entity_poly.entity_id
_entity_poly.type
_entity_poly.pdbx_seq_one_letter_code
_entity_poly.pdbx_strand_id
1 'polypeptide(L)'
;AFTDAVEAVASAVKAERTVTTQFEAMMAIAHQENDYRAVPLLQWFLNEQIEEEATMGKLLDLVQSGLNLFQAQDYLPAPHAEGEAGAEAGA
;
A
#
# COMPACT_ATOMS: atom_id res chain seq x y z
N ALA A 1 -0.36 15.32 -17.13
CA ALA A 1 -1.64 14.63 -17.35
C ALA A 1 -1.31 13.23 -17.84
N PHE A 2 -2.04 12.21 -17.39
CA PHE A 2 -1.86 10.84 -17.85
C PHE A 2 -2.53 10.62 -19.21
N THR A 3 -1.93 9.77 -20.03
CA THR A 3 -2.34 9.44 -21.39
C THR A 3 -3.49 8.42 -21.40
N ASP A 4 -3.48 7.50 -20.44
CA ASP A 4 -4.52 6.49 -20.23
C ASP A 4 -4.57 6.02 -18.76
N ALA A 5 -5.47 5.07 -18.49
CA ALA A 5 -5.63 4.49 -17.16
C ALA A 5 -4.42 3.62 -16.74
N VAL A 6 -3.72 2.98 -17.69
CA VAL A 6 -2.53 2.18 -17.38
C VAL A 6 -1.43 3.09 -16.82
N GLU A 7 -1.20 4.24 -17.46
CA GLU A 7 -0.21 5.21 -17.00
C GLU A 7 -0.55 5.77 -15.62
N ALA A 8 -1.82 6.08 -15.37
CA ALA A 8 -2.28 6.57 -14.07
C ALA A 8 -2.07 5.52 -12.95
N VAL A 9 -2.49 4.28 -13.18
CA VAL A 9 -2.36 3.20 -12.18
C VAL A 9 -0.89 2.81 -11.99
N ALA A 10 -0.08 2.75 -13.05
CA ALA A 10 1.35 2.49 -12.93
C ALA A 10 2.08 3.58 -12.13
N SER A 11 1.68 4.85 -12.30
CA SER A 11 2.19 5.95 -11.48
C SER A 11 1.82 5.77 -10.00
N ALA A 12 0.63 5.26 -9.72
CA ALA A 12 0.17 5.02 -8.35
C ALA A 12 0.88 3.81 -7.71
N VAL A 13 1.08 2.70 -8.43
CA VAL A 13 1.93 1.57 -7.97
C VAL A 13 3.35 2.04 -7.62
N LYS A 14 3.92 2.95 -8.42
CA LYS A 14 5.23 3.55 -8.13
C LYS A 14 5.19 4.41 -6.88
N ALA A 15 4.09 5.16 -6.67
CA ALA A 15 3.92 5.96 -5.48
C ALA A 15 3.87 5.08 -4.23
N GLU A 16 3.11 3.98 -4.23
CA GLU A 16 3.05 3.05 -3.09
C GLU A 16 4.41 2.47 -2.73
N ARG A 17 5.16 1.98 -3.72
CA ARG A 17 6.54 1.50 -3.49
C ARG A 17 7.44 2.59 -2.93
N THR A 18 7.23 3.84 -3.34
CA THR A 18 7.98 4.97 -2.78
C THR A 18 7.61 5.19 -1.31
N VAL A 19 6.33 5.13 -0.96
CA VAL A 19 5.84 5.24 0.42
C VAL A 19 6.41 4.10 1.27
N THR A 20 6.41 2.87 0.78
CA THR A 20 7.04 1.71 1.44
C THR A 20 8.49 1.99 1.79
N THR A 21 9.30 2.45 0.83
CA THR A 21 10.72 2.76 1.10
C THR A 21 10.90 3.89 2.13
N GLN A 22 9.95 4.82 2.22
CA GLN A 22 9.98 5.88 3.23
C GLN A 22 9.69 5.32 4.63
N PHE A 23 8.72 4.42 4.77
CA PHE A 23 8.45 3.74 6.05
C PHE A 23 9.60 2.82 6.48
N GLU A 24 10.22 2.09 5.56
CA GLU A 24 11.41 1.29 5.83
C GLU A 24 12.57 2.17 6.34
N ALA A 25 12.79 3.32 5.70
CA ALA A 25 13.80 4.28 6.14
C ALA A 25 13.50 4.85 7.53
N MET A 26 12.24 5.19 7.83
CA MET A 26 11.83 5.64 9.16
C MET A 26 12.03 4.55 10.22
N MET A 27 11.70 3.29 9.91
CA MET A 27 11.91 2.14 10.79
C MET A 27 13.41 1.94 11.08
N ALA A 28 14.26 2.05 10.05
CA ALA A 28 15.71 1.96 10.22
C ALA A 28 16.25 3.05 11.15
N ILE A 29 15.77 4.30 11.02
CA ILE A 29 16.14 5.40 11.91
C ILE A 29 15.65 5.13 13.35
N ALA A 30 14.42 4.67 13.53
CA ALA A 30 13.87 4.34 14.85
C ALA A 30 14.73 3.30 15.57
N HIS A 31 15.21 2.26 14.86
CA HIS A 31 16.14 1.29 15.41
C HIS A 31 17.51 1.87 15.73
N GLN A 32 18.08 2.72 14.87
CA GLN A 32 19.38 3.37 15.09
C GLN A 32 19.37 4.26 16.34
N GLU A 33 18.27 4.99 16.55
CA GLU A 33 18.09 5.92 17.68
C GLU A 33 17.56 5.22 18.95
N ASN A 34 17.32 3.91 18.91
CA ASN A 34 16.66 3.16 19.98
C ASN A 34 15.29 3.76 20.37
N ASP A 35 14.53 4.31 19.42
CA ASP A 35 13.18 4.81 19.65
C ASP A 35 12.15 3.66 19.63
N TYR A 36 12.14 2.90 20.71
CA TYR A 36 11.23 1.76 20.88
C TYR A 36 9.74 2.15 20.90
N ARG A 37 9.40 3.44 21.01
CA ARG A 37 8.01 3.92 20.96
C ARG A 37 7.54 4.07 19.52
N ALA A 38 8.43 4.47 18.61
CA ALA A 38 8.11 4.62 17.19
C ALA A 38 7.99 3.27 16.48
N VAL A 39 8.74 2.25 16.91
CA VAL A 39 8.74 0.90 16.28
C VAL A 39 7.34 0.31 16.11
N PRO A 40 6.48 0.14 17.14
CA PRO A 40 5.16 -0.46 16.93
C PRO A 40 4.25 0.37 16.02
N LEU A 41 4.39 1.70 16.04
CA LEU A 41 3.65 2.59 15.14
C LEU A 41 4.09 2.37 13.68
N LEU A 42 5.40 2.36 13.43
CA LEU A 42 5.94 2.19 12.08
C LEU A 42 5.71 0.77 11.53
N GLN A 43 5.68 -0.23 12.41
CA GLN A 43 5.37 -1.61 12.01
C GLN A 43 3.95 -1.72 11.44
N TRP A 44 2.99 -0.99 12.02
CA TRP A 44 1.63 -0.93 11.49
C TRP A 44 1.62 -0.43 10.05
N PHE A 45 2.26 0.70 9.77
CA PHE A 45 2.35 1.24 8.40
C PHE A 45 3.06 0.28 7.43
N LEU A 46 4.13 -0.40 7.87
CA LEU A 46 4.81 -1.38 7.02
C LEU A 46 3.91 -2.57 6.68
N ASN A 47 3.03 -2.99 7.58
CA ASN A 47 2.05 -4.05 7.31
C ASN A 47 1.00 -3.57 6.30
N GLU A 48 0.48 -2.34 6.45
CA GLU A 48 -0.46 -1.75 5.47
C GLU A 48 0.15 -1.70 4.07
N GLN A 49 1.42 -1.33 3.94
CA GLN A 49 2.08 -1.25 2.64
C GLN A 49 2.13 -2.60 1.90
N ILE A 50 2.08 -3.74 2.60
CA ILE A 50 1.99 -5.07 1.96
C ILE A 50 0.67 -5.19 1.20
N GLU A 51 -0.43 -4.75 1.81
CA GLU A 51 -1.77 -4.82 1.24
C GLU A 51 -2.00 -3.76 0.16
N GLU A 52 -1.50 -2.55 0.36
CA GLU A 52 -1.56 -1.46 -0.63
C GLU A 52 -0.80 -1.82 -1.91
N GLU A 53 0.44 -2.32 -1.79
CA GLU A 53 1.22 -2.74 -2.96
C GLU A 53 0.55 -3.91 -3.70
N ALA A 54 0.00 -4.88 -2.97
CA ALA A 54 -0.72 -6.01 -3.56
C ALA A 54 -1.97 -5.56 -4.30
N THR A 55 -2.76 -4.67 -3.69
CA THR A 55 -4.01 -4.13 -4.25
C THR A 55 -3.74 -3.31 -5.50
N MET A 56 -2.76 -2.39 -5.44
CA MET A 56 -2.41 -1.53 -6.57
C MET A 56 -1.75 -2.32 -7.70
N GLY A 57 -0.93 -3.33 -7.38
CA GLY A 57 -0.39 -4.27 -8.35
C GLY A 57 -1.49 -5.04 -9.08
N LYS A 58 -2.47 -5.57 -8.33
CA LYS A 58 -3.63 -6.25 -8.91
C LYS A 58 -4.46 -5.33 -9.80
N LEU A 59 -4.69 -4.09 -9.38
CA LEU A 59 -5.40 -3.11 -10.21
C LEU A 59 -4.66 -2.89 -11.53
N LEU A 60 -3.33 -2.75 -11.50
CA LEU A 60 -2.53 -2.59 -12.71
C LEU A 60 -2.70 -3.77 -13.66
N ASP A 61 -2.63 -5.01 -13.16
CA ASP A 61 -2.83 -6.22 -13.97
C ASP A 61 -4.22 -6.24 -14.63
N LEU A 62 -5.27 -5.87 -13.89
CA LEU A 62 -6.64 -5.80 -14.41
C LEU A 62 -6.78 -4.75 -15.51
N VAL A 63 -6.25 -3.54 -15.31
CA VAL A 63 -6.29 -2.49 -16.33
C VAL A 63 -5.50 -2.90 -17.58
N GLN A 64 -4.34 -3.52 -17.41
CA GLN A 64 -3.51 -4.01 -18.53
C GLN A 64 -4.17 -5.15 -19.30
N SER A 65 -5.01 -5.96 -18.66
CA SER A 65 -5.77 -7.03 -19.33
C SER A 65 -6.82 -6.52 -20.33
N GLY A 66 -7.14 -5.22 -20.30
CA GLY A 66 -8.22 -4.64 -21.09
C GLY A 66 -9.61 -4.83 -20.47
N LEU A 67 -9.68 -5.21 -19.19
CA LEU A 67 -10.94 -5.30 -18.45
C LEU A 67 -11.67 -3.95 -18.47
N ASN A 68 -13.00 -4.00 -18.55
CA ASN A 68 -13.80 -2.82 -18.36
C ASN A 68 -13.58 -2.27 -16.93
N LEU A 69 -13.16 -1.02 -16.81
CA LEU A 69 -12.86 -0.38 -15.53
C LEU A 69 -14.06 -0.36 -14.57
N PHE A 70 -15.29 -0.34 -15.08
CA PHE A 70 -16.49 -0.43 -14.25
C PHE A 70 -16.67 -1.80 -13.56
N GLN A 71 -15.95 -2.83 -14.01
CA GLN A 71 -15.95 -4.18 -13.46
C GLN A 71 -14.71 -4.47 -12.59
N ALA A 72 -13.68 -3.63 -12.64
CA ALA A 72 -12.42 -3.88 -11.93
C ALA A 72 -12.60 -3.98 -10.41
N GLN A 73 -13.52 -3.19 -9.84
CA GLN A 73 -13.83 -3.19 -8.41
C GLN A 73 -14.26 -4.56 -7.88
N ASP A 74 -14.98 -5.35 -8.68
CA ASP A 74 -15.48 -6.67 -8.26
C ASP A 74 -14.35 -7.70 -8.07
N TYR A 75 -13.16 -7.40 -8.61
CA TYR A 75 -11.97 -8.23 -8.50
C TYR A 75 -10.99 -7.72 -7.45
N LEU A 76 -11.17 -6.53 -6.89
CA LEU A 76 -10.31 -6.00 -5.84
C LEU A 76 -10.73 -6.53 -4.46
N PRO A 77 -9.80 -6.60 -3.49
CA PRO A 77 -10.19 -6.86 -2.10
C PRO A 77 -11.22 -5.82 -1.63
N ALA A 78 -12.05 -6.22 -0.66
CA ALA A 78 -12.97 -5.28 -0.03
C ALA A 78 -12.15 -4.15 0.61
N PRO A 79 -12.61 -2.89 0.54
CA PRO A 79 -11.93 -1.79 1.21
C PRO A 79 -11.82 -2.08 2.70
N HIS A 80 -10.64 -1.80 3.27
CA HIS A 80 -10.42 -1.95 4.70
C HIS A 80 -11.41 -1.09 5.48
N ALA A 81 -12.02 -1.66 6.51
CA ALA A 81 -12.79 -0.87 7.46
C ALA A 81 -11.79 0.04 8.21
N GLU A 82 -12.05 1.35 8.21
CA GLU A 82 -11.25 2.31 8.95
C GLU A 82 -11.15 1.88 10.43
N GLY A 83 -9.99 1.36 10.85
CA GLY A 83 -9.68 1.06 12.25
C GLY A 83 -9.40 -0.41 12.62
N GLU A 84 -9.50 -1.38 11.72
CA GLU A 84 -9.23 -2.79 12.07
C GLU A 84 -7.72 -3.10 12.20
N ALA A 85 -6.88 -2.43 11.43
CA ALA A 85 -5.47 -2.78 11.36
C ALA A 85 -4.66 -2.49 12.65
N GLY A 86 -5.14 -1.59 13.51
CA GLY A 86 -4.51 -1.32 14.81
C GLY A 86 -4.71 -2.44 15.83
N ALA A 87 -5.67 -3.35 15.59
CA ALA A 87 -6.01 -4.43 16.53
C ALA A 87 -5.11 -5.66 16.40
N GLU A 88 -4.57 -5.95 15.21
CA GLU A 88 -3.73 -7.14 14.98
C GLU A 88 -2.25 -6.93 15.38
N ALA A 89 -1.75 -5.69 15.32
CA ALA A 89 -0.36 -5.38 15.67
C ALA A 89 -0.04 -5.49 17.17
N GLY A 90 -1.04 -5.72 18.03
CA GLY A 90 -0.92 -5.80 19.49
C GLY A 90 -1.24 -7.17 20.10
N ALA A 91 -1.48 -8.20 19.29
CA ALA A 91 -1.83 -9.56 19.75
C ALA A 91 -0.66 -10.55 19.65
#